data_AF-A0AAW7YW39-F1
#
_entry.id   AF-A0AAW7YW39-F1
#
_cell.length_a   1.000
_cell.length_b   1.000
_cell.length_c   1.000
_cell.angle_alpha   90.00
_cell.angle_beta   90.00
_cell.angle_gamma   90.00
#
_symmetry.space_group_name_H-M   'P 1'
#
loop_
_entity.id
_entity.type
_entity.pdbx_description
1 polymer ?
#
loop_
_entity_poly.entity_id
_entity_poly.type
_entity_poly.pdbx_seq_one_letter_code
_entity_poly.pdbx_strand_id
1 'polypeptide(L)'
;MKRLEEIEKRENERNKRHDELLTTIEKTASNFNQATEITQKRFISVAKHYIERINNDNLKQDFQTAIQEELKDVKTDTHKAMEQLQTNQAELQQANNDYKATMDERIKHNETAVKQYDQAFHRLTKGITAMFFIIALVMVTFLVLSPLGDWLGVQHFYEWLNYVLKTGHSAWRYFILIFYLVPYALFGGLIYAILSVYKRI
;
A
#
# COMPACT_ATOMS: atom_id res chain seq x y z
N MET A 1 -120.97 -30.93 -42.17
CA MET A 1 -119.82 -30.34 -42.91
C MET A 1 -118.75 -29.75 -41.99
N LYS A 2 -119.06 -28.87 -41.02
CA LYS A 2 -118.07 -28.23 -40.12
C LYS A 2 -117.00 -29.15 -39.48
N ARG A 3 -117.34 -30.38 -39.05
CA ARG A 3 -116.36 -31.29 -38.42
C ARG A 3 -115.33 -31.89 -39.40
N LEU A 4 -115.66 -31.99 -40.68
CA LEU A 4 -114.75 -32.51 -41.71
C LEU A 4 -113.71 -31.44 -42.09
N GLU A 5 -114.14 -30.19 -42.26
CA GLU A 5 -113.23 -29.05 -42.49
C GLU A 5 -112.22 -28.87 -41.34
N GLU A 6 -112.63 -29.10 -40.10
CA GLU A 6 -111.78 -28.98 -38.92
C GLU A 6 -110.72 -30.11 -38.81
N ILE A 7 -111.02 -31.29 -39.36
CA ILE A 7 -110.08 -32.41 -39.44
C ILE A 7 -109.06 -32.14 -40.55
N GLU A 8 -109.53 -31.71 -41.73
CA GLU A 8 -108.66 -31.36 -42.85
C GLU A 8 -107.71 -30.20 -42.50
N LYS A 9 -108.20 -29.19 -41.77
CA LYS A 9 -107.36 -28.11 -41.24
C LYS A 9 -106.28 -28.63 -40.29
N ARG A 10 -106.62 -29.52 -39.36
CA ARG A 10 -105.66 -30.11 -38.40
C ARG A 10 -104.63 -31.01 -39.09
N GLU A 11 -105.04 -31.72 -40.14
CA GLU A 11 -104.13 -32.53 -40.96
C GLU A 11 -103.15 -31.67 -41.75
N ASN A 12 -103.63 -30.59 -42.38
CA ASN A 12 -102.75 -29.63 -43.06
C ASN A 12 -101.77 -28.96 -42.09
N GLU A 13 -102.22 -28.57 -40.90
CA GLU A 13 -101.33 -28.02 -39.86
C GLU A 13 -100.31 -29.05 -39.36
N ARG A 14 -100.69 -30.33 -39.26
CA ARG A 14 -99.77 -31.42 -38.89
C ARG A 14 -98.73 -31.63 -39.97
N ASN A 15 -99.11 -31.65 -41.24
CA ASN A 15 -98.19 -31.82 -42.35
C ASN A 15 -97.22 -30.64 -42.44
N LYS A 16 -97.71 -29.39 -42.26
CA LYS A 16 -96.85 -28.21 -42.19
C LYS A 16 -95.83 -28.30 -41.06
N ARG A 17 -96.26 -28.69 -39.85
CA ARG A 17 -95.34 -28.92 -38.71
C ARG A 17 -94.33 -30.03 -38.99
N HIS A 18 -94.74 -31.08 -39.69
CA HIS A 18 -93.86 -32.18 -40.06
C HIS A 18 -92.78 -31.75 -41.05
N ASP A 19 -93.17 -31.00 -42.09
CA ASP A 19 -92.24 -30.47 -43.10
C ASP A 19 -91.24 -29.47 -42.47
N GLU A 20 -91.71 -28.61 -41.55
CA GLU A 20 -90.85 -27.69 -40.78
C GLU A 20 -89.85 -28.44 -39.88
N LEU A 21 -90.28 -29.54 -39.26
CA LEU A 21 -89.41 -30.42 -38.47
C LEU A 21 -88.37 -31.10 -39.37
N LEU A 22 -88.77 -31.62 -40.53
CA LEU A 22 -87.88 -32.28 -41.48
C LEU A 22 -86.78 -31.32 -41.96
N THR A 23 -87.18 -30.12 -42.40
CA THR A 23 -86.22 -29.08 -42.83
C THR A 23 -85.30 -28.63 -41.69
N THR A 24 -85.81 -28.57 -40.45
CA THR A 24 -84.98 -28.22 -39.28
C THR A 24 -83.94 -29.30 -38.97
N ILE A 25 -84.32 -30.59 -39.09
CA ILE A 25 -83.42 -31.72 -38.89
C ILE A 25 -82.34 -31.73 -39.98
N GLU A 26 -82.72 -31.57 -41.25
CA GLU A 26 -81.78 -31.50 -42.37
C GLU A 26 -80.78 -30.35 -42.20
N LYS A 27 -81.27 -29.15 -41.83
CA LYS A 27 -80.42 -28.00 -41.59
C LYS A 27 -79.47 -28.21 -40.41
N THR A 28 -79.96 -28.81 -39.32
CA THR A 28 -79.14 -29.11 -38.14
C THR A 28 -78.06 -30.13 -38.46
N ALA A 29 -78.40 -31.20 -39.18
CA ALA A 29 -77.45 -32.21 -39.61
C ALA A 29 -76.39 -31.63 -40.56
N SER A 30 -76.79 -30.80 -41.51
CA SER A 30 -75.87 -30.11 -42.43
C SER A 30 -74.92 -29.16 -41.69
N ASN A 31 -75.44 -28.32 -40.79
CA ASN A 31 -74.64 -27.42 -39.95
C ASN A 31 -73.65 -28.18 -39.06
N PHE A 32 -74.08 -29.29 -38.47
CA PHE A 32 -73.22 -30.15 -37.65
C PHE A 32 -72.08 -30.76 -38.49
N ASN A 33 -72.39 -31.26 -39.68
CA ASN A 33 -71.40 -31.83 -40.57
C ASN A 33 -70.37 -30.77 -41.02
N GLN A 34 -70.84 -29.58 -41.38
CA GLN A 34 -69.98 -28.46 -41.76
C GLN A 34 -69.08 -28.02 -40.60
N ALA A 35 -69.63 -27.89 -39.38
CA ALA A 35 -68.85 -27.55 -38.18
C ALA A 35 -67.79 -28.62 -37.86
N THR A 36 -68.13 -29.89 -38.06
CA THR A 36 -67.21 -31.03 -37.89
C THR A 36 -66.07 -30.96 -38.92
N GLU A 37 -66.37 -30.71 -40.19
CA GLU A 37 -65.36 -30.59 -41.24
C GLU A 37 -64.42 -29.40 -41.00
N ILE A 38 -64.95 -28.25 -40.58
CA ILE A 38 -64.14 -27.08 -40.20
C ILE A 38 -63.21 -27.43 -39.04
N THR A 39 -63.71 -28.12 -38.02
CA THR A 39 -62.93 -28.54 -36.86
C THR A 39 -61.81 -29.49 -37.25
N GLN A 40 -62.11 -30.47 -38.11
CA GLN A 40 -61.11 -31.40 -38.64
C GLN A 40 -60.02 -30.68 -39.43
N LYS A 41 -60.37 -29.74 -40.32
CA LYS A 41 -59.39 -28.95 -41.08
C LYS A 41 -58.47 -28.14 -40.16
N ARG A 42 -59.03 -27.51 -39.13
CA ARG A 42 -58.24 -26.77 -38.13
C ARG A 42 -57.29 -27.69 -37.38
N PHE A 43 -57.76 -28.84 -36.93
CA PHE A 43 -56.93 -29.82 -36.23
C PHE A 43 -55.77 -30.30 -37.09
N ILE A 44 -56.04 -30.69 -38.35
CA ILE A 44 -55.00 -31.13 -39.30
C ILE A 44 -53.98 -30.02 -39.57
N SER A 45 -54.43 -28.78 -39.75
CA SER A 45 -53.55 -27.64 -40.00
C SER A 45 -52.61 -27.38 -38.81
N VAL A 46 -53.14 -27.37 -37.59
CA VAL A 46 -52.36 -27.19 -36.37
C VAL A 46 -51.36 -28.33 -36.19
N ALA A 47 -51.78 -29.58 -36.41
CA ALA A 47 -50.89 -30.74 -36.34
C ALA A 47 -49.74 -30.66 -37.35
N LYS A 48 -50.03 -30.25 -38.60
CA LYS A 48 -48.99 -30.04 -39.63
C LYS A 48 -47.99 -28.96 -39.20
N HIS A 49 -48.47 -27.83 -38.68
CA HIS A 49 -47.61 -26.75 -38.20
C HIS A 49 -46.66 -27.21 -37.08
N TYR A 50 -47.13 -28.04 -36.14
CA TYR A 50 -46.28 -28.60 -35.09
C TYR A 50 -45.22 -29.57 -35.65
N ILE A 51 -45.60 -30.45 -36.59
CA ILE A 51 -44.64 -31.37 -37.23
C ILE A 51 -43.56 -30.59 -37.98
N GLU A 52 -43.95 -29.53 -38.69
CA GLU A 52 -43.04 -28.68 -39.45
C GLU A 52 -42.05 -27.94 -38.55
N ARG A 53 -42.49 -27.44 -37.40
CA ARG A 53 -41.59 -26.88 -36.37
C ARG A 53 -40.64 -27.93 -35.80
N ILE A 54 -41.12 -29.12 -35.44
CA ILE A 54 -40.27 -30.20 -34.92
C ILE A 54 -39.20 -30.61 -35.94
N ASN A 55 -39.53 -30.57 -37.23
CA ASN A 55 -38.61 -30.99 -38.29
C ASN A 55 -37.62 -29.88 -38.69
N ASN A 56 -37.99 -28.60 -38.54
CA ASN A 56 -37.16 -27.46 -38.94
C ASN A 56 -36.36 -26.83 -37.77
N ASP A 57 -36.83 -26.92 -36.53
CA ASP A 57 -36.13 -26.37 -35.36
C ASP A 57 -34.94 -27.27 -34.99
N ASN A 58 -33.75 -26.95 -35.49
CA ASN A 58 -32.54 -27.72 -35.22
C ASN A 58 -31.87 -27.30 -33.90
N LEU A 59 -32.64 -27.36 -32.81
CA LEU A 59 -32.25 -27.00 -31.44
C LEU A 59 -30.88 -27.56 -31.01
N LYS A 60 -30.53 -28.76 -31.48
CA LYS A 60 -29.23 -29.38 -31.20
C LYS A 60 -28.08 -28.63 -31.88
N GLN A 61 -28.26 -28.22 -33.13
CA GLN A 61 -27.27 -27.46 -33.87
C GLN A 61 -27.11 -26.05 -33.30
N ASP A 62 -28.22 -25.39 -32.94
CA ASP A 62 -28.19 -24.05 -32.35
C ASP A 62 -27.48 -24.09 -30.99
N PHE A 63 -27.79 -25.08 -30.15
CA PHE A 63 -27.10 -25.27 -28.88
C PHE A 63 -25.61 -25.57 -29.07
N GLN A 64 -25.25 -26.44 -30.01
CA GLN A 64 -23.85 -26.72 -30.34
C GLN A 64 -23.11 -25.45 -30.80
N THR A 65 -23.77 -24.62 -31.61
CA THR A 65 -23.20 -23.38 -32.14
C THR A 65 -22.98 -22.37 -31.01
N ALA A 66 -23.98 -22.15 -30.16
CA ALA A 66 -23.88 -21.26 -29.01
C ALA A 66 -22.77 -21.69 -28.03
N ILE A 67 -22.65 -23.00 -27.74
CA ILE A 67 -21.57 -23.50 -26.89
C ILE A 67 -20.20 -23.31 -27.53
N GLN A 68 -20.06 -23.53 -28.83
CA GLN A 68 -18.80 -23.30 -29.52
C GLN A 68 -18.40 -21.83 -29.55
N GLU A 69 -19.37 -20.93 -29.70
CA GLU A 69 -19.15 -19.49 -29.68
C GLU A 69 -18.73 -19.01 -28.29
N GLU A 70 -19.46 -19.40 -27.25
CA GLU A 70 -19.08 -19.13 -25.84
C GLU A 70 -17.69 -19.67 -25.50
N LEU A 71 -17.35 -20.90 -25.91
CA LEU A 71 -16.02 -21.46 -25.68
C LEU A 71 -14.92 -20.69 -26.42
N LYS A 72 -15.21 -20.17 -27.61
CA LYS A 72 -14.28 -19.36 -28.39
C LYS A 72 -14.06 -18.00 -27.75
N ASP A 73 -15.12 -17.39 -27.23
CA ASP A 73 -15.05 -16.09 -26.55
C ASP A 73 -14.29 -16.22 -25.23
N VAL A 74 -14.62 -17.22 -24.41
CA VAL A 74 -13.88 -17.55 -23.18
C VAL A 74 -12.40 -17.79 -23.47
N LYS A 75 -12.07 -18.52 -24.54
CA LYS A 75 -10.67 -18.75 -24.93
C LYS A 75 -9.96 -17.45 -25.32
N THR A 76 -10.65 -16.57 -26.03
CA THR A 76 -10.10 -15.28 -26.47
C THR A 76 -9.84 -14.35 -25.28
N ASP A 77 -10.80 -14.23 -24.37
CA ASP A 77 -10.68 -13.39 -23.18
C ASP A 77 -9.62 -13.92 -22.22
N THR A 78 -9.53 -15.25 -22.08
CA THR A 78 -8.45 -15.87 -21.29
C THR A 78 -7.08 -15.56 -21.89
N HIS A 79 -6.94 -15.57 -23.22
CA HIS A 79 -5.67 -15.26 -23.87
C HIS A 79 -5.27 -13.79 -23.66
N LYS A 80 -6.22 -12.86 -23.82
CA LYS A 80 -6.01 -11.44 -23.54
C LYS A 80 -5.60 -11.19 -22.09
N ALA A 81 -6.27 -11.84 -21.13
CA ALA A 81 -5.92 -11.74 -19.72
C ALA A 81 -4.50 -12.27 -19.44
N MET A 82 -4.12 -13.38 -20.07
CA MET A 82 -2.77 -13.95 -19.95
C MET A 82 -1.71 -13.01 -20.54
N GLU A 83 -1.95 -12.42 -21.71
CA GLU A 83 -1.05 -11.41 -22.29
C GLU A 83 -0.89 -10.23 -21.35
N GLN A 84 -1.98 -9.64 -20.85
CA GLN A 84 -1.92 -8.53 -19.89
C GLN A 84 -1.14 -8.89 -18.63
N LEU A 85 -1.32 -10.10 -18.08
CA LEU A 85 -0.56 -10.56 -16.92
C LEU A 85 0.94 -10.68 -17.22
N GLN A 86 1.33 -11.18 -18.40
CA GLN A 86 2.73 -11.23 -18.81
C GLN A 86 3.33 -9.82 -18.95
N THR A 87 2.62 -8.89 -19.60
CA THR A 87 3.09 -7.51 -19.77
C THR A 87 3.25 -6.83 -18.42
N ASN A 88 2.24 -6.93 -17.54
CA ASN A 88 2.31 -6.39 -16.18
C ASN A 88 3.46 -6.99 -15.38
N GLN A 89 3.73 -8.29 -15.52
CA GLN A 89 4.86 -8.94 -14.84
C GLN A 89 6.21 -8.41 -15.33
N ALA A 90 6.37 -8.19 -16.65
CA ALA A 90 7.58 -7.60 -17.22
C ALA A 90 7.79 -6.14 -16.75
N GLU A 91 6.73 -5.33 -16.77
CA GLU A 91 6.76 -3.95 -16.28
C GLU A 91 7.11 -3.88 -14.79
N LEU A 92 6.52 -4.76 -13.96
CA LEU A 92 6.85 -4.84 -12.54
C LEU A 92 8.30 -5.24 -12.29
N GLN A 93 8.85 -6.18 -13.07
CA GLN A 93 10.26 -6.55 -12.97
C GLN A 93 11.17 -5.38 -13.33
N GLN A 94 10.85 -4.65 -14.40
CA GLN A 94 11.62 -3.48 -14.81
C GLN A 94 11.55 -2.37 -13.75
N ALA A 95 10.36 -2.00 -13.29
CA ALA A 95 10.18 -0.98 -12.26
C ALA A 95 10.91 -1.32 -10.95
N ASN A 96 10.94 -2.59 -10.57
CA ASN A 96 11.65 -3.05 -9.37
C ASN A 96 13.19 -2.96 -9.54
N ASN A 97 13.70 -3.32 -10.73
CA ASN A 97 15.12 -3.17 -11.05
C ASN A 97 15.55 -1.68 -11.04
N ASP A 98 14.74 -0.80 -11.64
CA ASP A 98 15.00 0.64 -11.66
C ASP A 98 14.96 1.25 -10.25
N TYR A 99 14.00 0.81 -9.43
CA TYR A 99 13.90 1.21 -8.03
C TYR A 99 15.13 0.77 -7.24
N LYS A 100 15.58 -0.48 -7.42
CA LYS A 100 16.78 -1.00 -6.77
C LYS A 100 18.03 -0.21 -7.17
N ALA A 101 18.21 0.09 -8.45
CA ALA A 101 19.33 0.91 -8.93
C ALA A 101 19.33 2.31 -8.31
N THR A 102 18.18 2.97 -8.28
CA THR A 102 18.03 4.30 -7.66
C THR A 102 18.33 4.26 -6.16
N MET A 103 17.90 3.20 -5.47
CA MET A 103 18.18 3.02 -4.04
C MET A 103 19.67 2.81 -3.78
N ASP A 104 20.34 1.96 -4.57
CA ASP A 104 21.78 1.73 -4.46
C ASP A 104 22.59 3.02 -4.69
N GLU A 105 22.20 3.84 -5.67
CA GLU A 105 22.81 5.16 -5.88
C GLU A 105 22.60 6.09 -4.68
N ARG A 106 21.39 6.16 -4.13
CA ARG A 106 21.08 6.97 -2.94
C ARG A 106 21.84 6.51 -1.71
N ILE A 107 21.97 5.19 -1.49
CA ILE A 107 22.75 4.62 -0.40
C ILE A 107 24.22 5.03 -0.56
N LYS A 108 24.81 4.87 -1.74
CA LYS A 108 26.21 5.25 -2.00
C LYS A 108 26.46 6.75 -1.81
N HIS A 109 25.53 7.59 -2.28
CA HIS A 109 25.60 9.03 -2.05
C HIS A 109 25.51 9.36 -0.56
N ASN A 110 24.58 8.75 0.16
CA ASN A 110 24.41 8.95 1.60
C ASN A 110 25.61 8.46 2.41
N GLU A 111 26.21 7.32 2.08
CA GLU A 111 27.46 6.85 2.71
C GLU A 111 28.59 7.88 2.53
N THR A 112 28.69 8.48 1.34
CA THR A 112 29.68 9.51 1.06
C THR A 112 29.42 10.75 1.90
N ALA A 113 28.17 11.20 2.00
CA ALA A 113 27.78 12.34 2.83
C ALA A 113 28.04 12.07 4.32
N VAL A 114 27.69 10.88 4.83
CA VAL A 114 27.95 10.46 6.21
C VAL A 114 29.45 10.49 6.52
N LYS A 115 30.30 9.98 5.63
CA LYS A 115 31.76 10.05 5.80
C LYS A 115 32.27 11.49 5.85
N GLN A 116 31.72 12.38 5.02
CA GLN A 116 32.08 13.81 5.06
C GLN A 116 31.67 14.46 6.38
N TYR A 117 30.47 14.18 6.87
CA TYR A 117 30.01 14.66 8.17
C TYR A 117 30.91 14.13 9.29
N ASP A 118 31.19 12.84 9.33
CA ASP A 118 32.05 12.24 10.35
C ASP A 118 33.45 12.88 10.36
N GLN A 119 34.03 13.13 9.19
CA GLN A 119 35.30 13.85 9.08
C GLN A 119 35.21 15.30 9.58
N ALA A 120 34.13 16.01 9.24
CA ALA A 120 33.92 17.38 9.70
C ALA A 120 33.72 17.44 11.23
N PHE A 121 32.91 16.53 11.79
CA PHE A 121 32.71 16.39 13.23
C PHE A 121 34.01 16.03 13.93
N HIS A 122 34.82 15.12 13.41
CA HIS A 122 36.11 14.78 14.02
C HIS A 122 37.06 15.98 14.07
N ARG A 123 37.12 16.79 12.99
CA ARG A 123 37.91 18.03 12.97
C ARG A 123 37.38 19.06 13.96
N LEU A 124 36.06 19.22 14.02
CA LEU A 124 35.40 20.16 14.93
C LEU A 124 35.63 19.75 16.39
N THR A 125 35.43 18.47 16.72
CA THR A 125 35.69 17.92 18.06
C THR A 125 37.14 18.15 18.46
N LYS A 126 38.11 17.84 17.60
CA LYS A 126 39.52 18.15 17.86
C LYS A 126 39.78 19.64 18.12
N GLY A 127 39.15 20.51 17.33
CA GLY A 127 39.25 21.96 17.51
C GLY A 127 38.69 22.42 18.85
N ILE A 128 37.48 21.98 19.22
CA ILE A 128 36.85 22.30 20.51
C ILE A 128 37.66 21.77 21.67
N THR A 129 38.13 20.52 21.59
CA THR A 129 39.00 19.91 22.61
C THR A 129 40.28 20.74 22.79
N ALA A 130 40.93 21.16 21.71
CA ALA A 130 42.12 22.01 21.79
C ALA A 130 41.82 23.37 22.45
N MET A 131 40.69 24.01 22.13
CA MET A 131 40.27 25.27 22.77
C MET A 131 40.07 25.10 24.28
N PHE A 132 39.43 24.00 24.71
CA PHE A 132 39.25 23.69 26.13
C PHE A 132 40.61 23.58 26.86
N PHE A 133 41.59 22.92 26.25
CA PHE A 133 42.95 22.80 26.80
C PHE A 133 43.69 24.14 26.86
N ILE A 134 43.55 25.00 25.85
CA ILE A 134 44.13 26.36 25.87
C ILE A 134 43.53 27.17 27.02
N ILE A 135 42.20 27.14 27.18
CA ILE A 135 41.52 27.84 28.28
C ILE A 135 42.00 27.32 29.64
N ALA A 136 42.15 25.99 29.79
CA ALA A 136 42.67 25.39 31.01
C ALA A 136 44.11 25.85 31.32
N LEU A 137 45.00 25.88 30.32
CA LEU A 137 46.37 26.38 30.47
C LEU A 137 46.39 27.88 30.83
N VAL A 138 45.53 28.68 30.19
CA VAL A 138 45.38 30.10 30.51
C VAL A 138 44.93 30.27 31.95
N MET A 139 43.91 29.54 32.41
CA MET A 139 43.46 29.60 33.82
C MET A 139 44.57 29.24 34.82
N VAL A 140 45.35 28.20 34.54
CA VAL A 140 46.52 27.82 35.38
C VAL A 140 47.57 28.93 35.38
N THR A 141 47.82 29.54 34.23
CA THR A 141 48.78 30.65 34.08
C THR A 141 48.33 31.89 34.86
N PHE A 142 47.05 32.26 34.75
CA PHE A 142 46.47 33.36 35.54
C PHE A 142 46.50 33.07 37.05
N LEU A 143 46.29 31.83 37.49
CA LEU A 143 46.39 31.45 38.90
C LEU A 143 47.82 31.65 39.46
N VAL A 144 48.85 31.52 38.62
CA VAL A 144 50.26 31.76 38.99
C VAL A 144 50.62 33.26 38.93
N LEU A 145 50.07 34.01 37.97
CA LEU A 145 50.53 35.36 37.62
C LEU A 145 49.63 36.51 38.12
N SER A 146 48.42 36.23 38.60
CA SER A 146 47.40 37.26 38.94
C SER A 146 47.02 37.28 40.44
N PRO A 147 46.23 38.28 40.91
CA PRO A 147 45.90 38.50 42.33
C PRO A 147 45.09 37.37 43.01
N LEU A 148 44.66 36.36 42.24
CA LEU A 148 44.11 35.12 42.80
C LEU A 148 45.18 34.31 43.56
N GLY A 149 46.46 34.48 43.22
CA GLY A 149 47.58 34.00 44.03
C GLY A 149 47.62 34.64 45.41
N ASP A 150 47.20 35.91 45.54
CA ASP A 150 47.08 36.58 46.84
C ASP A 150 45.92 36.01 47.66
N TRP A 151 44.80 35.67 47.02
CA TRP A 151 43.69 34.96 47.66
C TRP A 151 44.08 33.56 48.16
N LEU A 152 44.99 32.88 47.45
CA LEU A 152 45.57 31.59 47.86
C LEU A 152 46.75 31.74 48.84
N GLY A 153 47.08 32.96 49.27
CA GLY A 153 48.13 33.23 50.26
C GLY A 153 49.56 32.99 49.76
N VAL A 154 49.76 32.92 48.44
CA VAL A 154 51.07 32.66 47.81
C VAL A 154 52.07 33.76 48.18
N GLN A 155 51.62 35.02 48.24
CA GLN A 155 52.45 36.14 48.67
C GLN A 155 52.90 35.99 50.14
N HIS A 156 52.00 35.65 51.06
CA HIS A 156 52.34 35.44 52.46
C HIS A 156 53.26 34.22 52.67
N PHE A 157 53.11 33.17 51.87
CA PHE A 157 54.02 32.04 51.87
C PHE A 157 55.43 32.45 51.43
N TYR A 158 55.57 33.23 50.35
CA TYR A 158 56.87 33.73 49.90
C TYR A 158 57.48 34.76 50.85
N GLU A 159 56.68 35.63 51.48
CA GLU A 159 57.12 36.56 52.52
C GLU A 159 57.65 35.80 53.76
N TRP A 160 56.92 34.78 54.22
CA TRP A 160 57.35 33.91 55.30
C TRP A 160 58.63 33.13 54.94
N LEU A 161 58.69 32.52 53.75
CA LEU A 161 59.91 31.86 53.27
C LEU A 161 61.10 32.82 53.25
N ASN A 162 60.91 34.04 52.75
CA ASN A 162 61.97 35.06 52.67
C ASN A 162 62.39 35.55 54.05
N TYR A 163 61.44 35.71 54.99
CA TYR A 163 61.73 36.02 56.38
C TYR A 163 62.62 34.94 57.01
N VAL A 164 62.27 33.66 56.85
CA VAL A 164 63.07 32.55 57.38
C VAL A 164 64.43 32.44 56.66
N LEU A 165 64.50 32.77 55.36
CA LEU A 165 65.75 32.82 54.60
C LEU A 165 66.70 33.91 55.10
N LYS A 166 66.16 35.06 55.52
CA LYS A 166 66.92 36.21 56.03
C LYS A 166 67.34 36.05 57.50
N THR A 167 66.52 35.40 58.32
CA THR A 167 66.76 35.23 59.76
C THR A 167 67.43 33.90 60.14
N GLY A 168 67.46 32.92 59.23
CA GLY A 168 68.05 31.60 59.48
C GLY A 168 69.57 31.58 59.33
N HIS A 169 70.30 31.39 60.44
CA HIS A 169 71.76 31.18 60.47
C HIS A 169 72.18 29.69 60.50
N SER A 170 71.31 28.76 60.08
CA SER A 170 71.51 27.30 60.18
C SER A 170 71.31 26.58 58.83
N ALA A 171 71.72 25.31 58.76
CA ALA A 171 71.47 24.38 57.64
C ALA A 171 69.98 24.33 57.20
N TRP A 172 69.06 24.72 58.11
CA TRP A 172 67.64 24.95 57.86
C TRP A 172 67.35 25.87 56.66
N ARG A 173 68.23 26.84 56.38
CA ARG A 173 68.12 27.76 55.23
C ARG A 173 68.16 27.02 53.88
N TYR A 174 68.99 25.98 53.77
CA TYR A 174 69.12 25.20 52.53
C TYR A 174 67.93 24.27 52.30
N PHE A 175 67.33 23.73 53.36
CA PHE A 175 66.09 22.94 53.26
C PHE A 175 64.90 23.78 52.78
N ILE A 176 64.82 25.04 53.19
CA ILE A 176 63.75 25.96 52.78
C ILE A 176 63.83 26.35 51.31
N LEU A 177 65.02 26.36 50.71
CA LEU A 177 65.19 26.56 49.27
C LEU A 177 64.53 25.42 48.46
N ILE A 178 64.49 24.21 49.00
CA ILE A 178 63.77 23.08 48.37
C ILE A 178 62.26 23.35 48.40
N PHE A 179 61.73 23.81 49.55
CA PHE A 179 60.32 24.20 49.67
C PHE A 179 59.92 25.38 48.77
N TYR A 180 60.85 26.29 48.47
CA TYR A 180 60.64 27.37 47.50
C TYR A 180 60.42 26.81 46.08
N LEU A 181 61.04 25.69 45.72
CA LEU A 181 60.92 25.06 44.40
C LEU A 181 59.69 24.15 44.26
N VAL A 182 59.11 23.68 45.37
CA VAL A 182 57.97 22.75 45.38
C VAL A 182 56.74 23.29 44.61
N PRO A 183 56.29 24.55 44.81
CA PRO A 183 55.18 25.09 44.04
C PRO A 183 55.44 25.07 42.53
N TYR A 184 56.64 25.43 42.09
CA TYR A 184 57.02 25.42 40.68
C TYR A 184 57.05 24.00 40.09
N ALA A 185 57.51 23.01 40.86
CA ALA A 185 57.48 21.60 40.45
C ALA A 185 56.04 21.07 40.31
N LEU A 186 55.14 21.46 41.23
CA LEU A 186 53.72 21.12 41.15
C LEU A 186 53.04 21.76 39.94
N PHE A 187 53.32 23.03 39.64
CA PHE A 187 52.81 23.69 38.44
C PHE A 187 53.34 23.07 37.16
N GLY A 188 54.64 22.77 37.11
CA GLY A 188 55.25 22.05 35.99
C GLY A 188 54.62 20.67 35.78
N GLY A 189 54.37 19.93 36.86
CA GLY A 189 53.68 18.64 36.84
C GLY A 189 52.23 18.74 36.36
N LEU A 190 51.51 19.79 36.75
CA LEU A 190 50.12 20.02 36.34
C LEU A 190 50.02 20.40 34.85
N ILE A 191 50.89 21.28 34.36
CA ILE A 191 51.02 21.60 32.93
C ILE A 191 51.39 20.33 32.13
N TYR A 192 52.35 19.56 32.63
CA TYR A 192 52.75 18.30 32.02
C TYR A 192 51.58 17.29 31.96
N ALA A 193 50.80 17.16 33.04
CA ALA A 193 49.63 16.29 33.07
C ALA A 193 48.60 16.70 32.01
N ILE A 194 48.27 17.99 31.93
CA ILE A 194 47.34 18.53 30.93
C ILE A 194 47.83 18.26 29.50
N LEU A 195 49.10 18.52 29.22
CA LEU A 195 49.71 18.25 27.91
C LEU A 195 49.78 16.75 27.59
N SER A 196 50.03 15.91 28.60
CA SER A 196 50.09 14.45 28.44
C SER A 196 48.73 13.85 28.10
N VAL A 197 47.65 14.40 28.68
CA VAL A 197 46.27 14.00 28.38
C VAL A 197 45.88 14.48 26.98
N TYR A 198 46.22 15.72 26.61
CA TYR A 198 45.98 16.22 25.25
C TYR A 198 46.68 15.36 24.19
N LYS A 199 47.93 14.94 24.42
CA LYS A 199 48.70 14.11 23.48
C LYS A 199 48.12 12.69 23.31
N ARG A 200 47.31 12.21 24.26
CA ARG A 200 46.69 10.87 24.22
C ARG A 200 45.34 10.85 23.51
N ILE A 201 44.75 12.00 23.19
CA ILE A 201 43.45 12.18 22.51
C ILE A 201 43.69 12.51 21.03
#